data_AF-U6RPQ7-F1
#
_entry.id   AF-U6RPQ7-F1
#
_cell.length_a   1.000
_cell.length_b   1.000
_cell.length_c   1.000
_cell.angle_alpha   90.00
_cell.angle_beta   90.00
_cell.angle_gamma   90.00
#
_symmetry.space_group_name_H-M   'P 1'
#
loop_
_entity.id
_entity.type
_entity.pdbx_description
1 polymer ?
#
loop_
_entity_poly.entity_id
_entity_poly.type
_entity_poly.pdbx_seq_one_letter_code
_entity_poly.pdbx_strand_id
1 'polypeptide(L)'
;MKKIFILTVAIVLSLFMLISRNEHIGINLSLNSDVCTFPMETKQTCYLNLGFSSDMNCLNGLAVNVLGSMVYEAKGVAVSGLYILNHTAYDYDGLFLSGGINFTAGVLHGIQIAGIMNSLGEVYGTQVSGVFNLAETLRGIQFSGLINSAGDGAGGMIAPVNVTSGEFKGIQIGLFNYSETYTFQIGLININRFTLDCWEWLSNLLSM
;
A
#
# COMPACT_ATOMS: atom_id res chain seq x y z
N MET A 1 -37.56 -2.79 30.06
CA MET A 1 -36.35 -1.95 29.87
C MET A 1 -35.52 -2.37 28.65
N LYS A 2 -35.02 -3.61 28.53
CA LYS A 2 -34.22 -4.05 27.36
C LYS A 2 -34.90 -3.86 25.99
N LYS A 3 -36.21 -4.15 25.87
CA LYS A 3 -36.96 -3.99 24.61
C LYS A 3 -37.09 -2.53 24.16
N ILE A 4 -37.32 -1.61 25.11
CA ILE A 4 -37.40 -0.17 24.83
C ILE A 4 -36.02 0.35 24.42
N PHE A 5 -34.95 -0.07 25.10
CA PHE A 5 -33.58 0.28 24.74
C PHE A 5 -33.21 -0.16 23.31
N ILE A 6 -33.50 -1.41 22.94
CA ILE A 6 -33.24 -1.93 21.58
C ILE A 6 -34.05 -1.15 20.53
N LEU A 7 -35.31 -0.84 20.81
CA LEU A 7 -36.16 -0.07 19.90
C LEU A 7 -35.63 1.37 19.72
N THR A 8 -35.15 1.98 20.81
CA THR A 8 -34.60 3.34 20.77
C THR A 8 -33.30 3.37 19.96
N VAL A 9 -32.43 2.39 20.16
CA VAL A 9 -31.20 2.22 19.38
C VAL A 9 -31.51 2.00 17.89
N ALA A 10 -32.49 1.15 17.57
CA ALA A 10 -32.89 0.90 16.19
C ALA A 10 -33.48 2.15 15.50
N ILE A 11 -34.27 2.95 16.21
CA ILE A 11 -34.84 4.21 15.69
C ILE A 11 -33.77 5.28 15.50
N VAL A 12 -32.82 5.40 16.43
CA VAL A 12 -31.69 6.33 16.30
C VAL A 12 -30.79 5.93 15.14
N LEU A 13 -30.53 4.62 14.98
CA LEU A 13 -29.79 4.09 13.82
C LEU A 13 -30.53 4.37 12.51
N SER A 14 -31.84 4.16 12.43
CA SER A 14 -32.59 4.41 11.19
C SER A 14 -32.71 5.89 10.85
N LEU A 15 -32.87 6.78 11.85
CA LEU A 15 -32.81 8.23 11.66
C LEU A 15 -31.42 8.69 11.21
N PHE A 16 -30.36 8.10 11.77
CA PHE A 16 -28.99 8.36 11.32
C PHE A 16 -28.77 7.90 9.88
N MET A 17 -29.27 6.72 9.49
CA MET A 17 -29.26 6.23 8.11
C MET A 17 -30.03 7.17 7.16
N LEU A 18 -31.13 7.77 7.63
CA LEU A 18 -31.90 8.76 6.86
C LEU A 18 -31.12 10.07 6.65
N ILE A 19 -30.45 10.57 7.70
CA ILE A 19 -29.62 11.80 7.65
C ILE A 19 -28.36 11.57 6.80
N SER A 20 -27.78 10.36 6.87
CA SER A 20 -26.63 9.94 6.07
C SER A 20 -26.96 9.74 4.59
N ARG A 21 -28.24 9.70 4.21
CA ARG A 21 -28.71 9.66 2.82
C ARG A 21 -28.63 11.01 2.12
N ASN A 22 -28.14 12.06 2.80
CA ASN A 22 -27.76 13.30 2.14
C ASN A 22 -26.54 13.05 1.25
N GLU A 23 -26.78 13.06 -0.06
CA GLU A 23 -25.81 12.92 -1.16
C GLU A 23 -24.65 13.95 -1.15
N HIS A 24 -24.63 14.86 -0.18
CA HIS A 24 -23.64 15.93 -0.03
C HIS A 24 -22.71 15.79 1.18
N ILE A 25 -23.00 14.88 2.12
CA ILE A 25 -22.27 14.84 3.41
C ILE A 25 -21.00 13.96 3.33
N GLY A 26 -20.91 13.05 2.36
CA GLY A 26 -19.72 12.24 2.08
C GLY A 26 -19.21 11.42 3.27
N ILE A 27 -20.12 11.01 4.16
CA ILE A 27 -19.82 10.10 5.29
C ILE A 27 -20.31 8.70 4.91
N ASN A 28 -19.39 7.73 4.89
CA ASN A 28 -19.71 6.31 4.72
C ASN A 28 -19.63 5.57 6.06
N LEU A 29 -20.75 5.02 6.51
CA LEU A 29 -20.78 4.00 7.56
C LEU A 29 -21.05 2.65 6.91
N SER A 30 -20.15 1.68 7.09
CA SER A 30 -20.22 0.43 6.34
C SER A 30 -19.85 -0.79 7.18
N LEU A 31 -20.66 -1.83 7.12
CA LEU A 31 -20.31 -3.14 7.68
C LEU A 31 -19.61 -4.01 6.62
N ASN A 32 -20.07 -3.91 5.38
CA ASN A 32 -19.53 -4.51 4.17
C ASN A 32 -19.95 -3.64 2.95
N SER A 33 -19.66 -4.13 1.73
CA SER A 33 -20.08 -3.51 0.47
C SER A 33 -21.60 -3.30 0.36
N ASP A 34 -22.38 -4.25 0.89
CA ASP A 34 -23.83 -4.30 0.70
C ASP A 34 -24.60 -3.48 1.75
N VAL A 35 -24.05 -3.40 2.97
CA VAL A 35 -24.63 -2.72 4.12
C VAL A 35 -23.76 -1.51 4.43
N CYS A 36 -24.00 -0.45 3.65
CA CYS A 36 -23.31 0.82 3.78
C CYS A 36 -24.27 2.01 3.54
N THR A 37 -23.91 3.18 4.06
CA THR A 37 -24.61 4.42 3.73
C THR A 37 -24.24 4.97 2.36
N PHE A 38 -23.16 4.45 1.77
CA PHE A 38 -22.57 4.94 0.54
C PHE A 38 -22.18 3.80 -0.41
N PRO A 39 -23.14 3.27 -1.20
CA PRO A 39 -22.90 2.14 -2.09
C PRO A 39 -21.92 2.50 -3.22
N MET A 40 -21.08 1.54 -3.59
CA MET A 40 -20.02 1.71 -4.59
C MET A 40 -20.51 2.13 -5.99
N GLU A 41 -21.80 1.93 -6.29
CA GLU A 41 -22.44 2.35 -7.54
C GLU A 41 -22.48 3.88 -7.70
N THR A 42 -22.35 4.62 -6.60
CA THR A 42 -22.31 6.09 -6.62
C THR A 42 -20.88 6.59 -6.91
N LYS A 43 -20.71 7.45 -7.94
CA LYS A 43 -19.44 8.17 -8.21
C LYS A 43 -19.18 9.31 -7.21
N GLN A 44 -19.73 9.21 -6.02
CA GLN A 44 -19.65 10.27 -5.04
C GLN A 44 -18.31 10.17 -4.28
N THR A 45 -17.84 11.31 -3.78
CA THR A 45 -16.61 11.39 -2.98
C THR A 45 -16.94 11.19 -1.50
N CYS A 46 -16.27 10.22 -0.88
CA CYS A 46 -16.29 9.98 0.55
C CYS A 46 -15.20 10.81 1.23
N TYR A 47 -15.57 11.67 2.19
CA TYR A 47 -14.63 12.43 3.02
C TYR A 47 -14.32 11.71 4.33
N LEU A 48 -15.26 10.93 4.87
CA LEU A 48 -15.10 10.17 6.11
C LEU A 48 -15.74 8.79 6.00
N ASN A 49 -14.93 7.74 6.04
CA ASN A 49 -15.40 6.36 6.10
C ASN A 49 -15.11 5.75 7.48
N LEU A 50 -16.13 5.19 8.11
CA LEU A 50 -15.99 4.38 9.32
C LEU A 50 -16.68 3.04 9.08
N GLY A 51 -15.92 1.96 9.07
CA GLY A 51 -16.49 0.66 8.75
C GLY A 51 -15.85 -0.54 9.43
N PHE A 52 -16.52 -1.67 9.27
CA PHE A 52 -15.95 -2.97 9.59
C PHE A 52 -15.15 -3.48 8.40
N SER A 53 -15.78 -3.58 7.23
CA SER A 53 -15.12 -3.75 5.93
C SER A 53 -15.82 -2.84 4.93
N SER A 54 -15.10 -2.08 4.12
CA SER A 54 -15.73 -1.06 3.25
C SER A 54 -15.13 -0.99 1.87
N ASP A 55 -15.98 -0.78 0.89
CA ASP A 55 -15.58 -0.51 -0.49
C ASP A 55 -15.95 0.93 -0.84
N MET A 56 -14.98 1.70 -1.32
CA MET A 56 -15.11 3.13 -1.58
C MET A 56 -14.60 3.45 -2.99
N ASN A 57 -15.40 4.17 -3.77
CA ASN A 57 -14.99 4.58 -5.10
C ASN A 57 -13.93 5.70 -5.03
N CYS A 58 -14.29 6.86 -4.47
CA CYS A 58 -13.37 7.97 -4.28
C CYS A 58 -13.30 8.34 -2.79
N LEU A 59 -12.12 8.24 -2.17
CA LEU A 59 -11.84 8.77 -0.84
C LEU A 59 -11.09 10.11 -0.97
N ASN A 60 -11.56 11.16 -0.32
CA ASN A 60 -10.86 12.44 -0.21
C ASN A 60 -10.86 12.91 1.25
N GLY A 61 -10.19 12.16 2.12
CA GLY A 61 -10.20 12.44 3.55
C GLY A 61 -9.71 11.27 4.39
N LEU A 62 -10.54 10.78 5.31
CA LEU A 62 -10.16 9.73 6.27
C LEU A 62 -11.04 8.49 6.11
N ALA A 63 -10.42 7.33 5.96
CA ALA A 63 -11.09 6.04 6.08
C ALA A 63 -10.50 5.24 7.24
N VAL A 64 -11.36 4.70 8.10
CA VAL A 64 -10.99 3.81 9.19
C VAL A 64 -11.85 2.56 9.12
N ASN A 65 -11.21 1.39 9.05
CA ASN A 65 -11.87 0.10 9.00
C ASN A 65 -11.31 -0.90 10.02
N VAL A 66 -12.17 -1.74 10.58
CA VAL A 66 -11.76 -2.77 11.54
C VAL A 66 -11.03 -3.93 10.85
N LEU A 67 -11.55 -4.41 9.73
CA LEU A 67 -10.93 -5.50 8.95
C LEU A 67 -10.24 -4.98 7.71
N GLY A 68 -10.98 -4.41 6.78
CA GLY A 68 -10.47 -4.19 5.43
C GLY A 68 -11.09 -3.01 4.74
N SER A 69 -10.37 -2.48 3.75
CA SER A 69 -10.94 -1.51 2.83
C SER A 69 -10.51 -1.78 1.42
N MET A 70 -11.46 -1.73 0.49
CA MET A 70 -11.16 -1.52 -0.92
C MET A 70 -11.39 -0.06 -1.25
N VAL A 71 -10.39 0.62 -1.76
CA VAL A 71 -10.53 1.98 -2.28
C VAL A 71 -10.21 1.92 -3.77
N TYR A 72 -10.81 2.76 -4.60
CA TYR A 72 -10.50 2.83 -6.04
C TYR A 72 -9.63 4.03 -6.38
N GLU A 73 -9.97 5.22 -5.88
CA GLU A 73 -9.14 6.44 -5.88
C GLU A 73 -9.08 6.98 -4.46
N ALA A 74 -7.90 7.34 -3.95
CA ALA A 74 -7.80 7.98 -2.64
C ALA A 74 -6.86 9.18 -2.59
N LYS A 75 -7.33 10.21 -1.92
CA LYS A 75 -6.56 11.36 -1.45
C LYS A 75 -6.76 11.47 0.04
N GLY A 76 -5.72 11.24 0.83
CA GLY A 76 -5.78 11.31 2.30
C GLY A 76 -5.31 10.05 2.99
N VAL A 77 -6.02 9.62 4.04
CA VAL A 77 -5.57 8.59 4.98
C VAL A 77 -6.55 7.43 4.99
N ALA A 78 -6.07 6.22 4.73
CA ALA A 78 -6.82 4.99 4.95
C ALA A 78 -6.13 4.11 6.00
N VAL A 79 -6.89 3.69 6.99
CA VAL A 79 -6.44 2.82 8.08
C VAL A 79 -7.35 1.60 8.15
N SER A 80 -6.77 0.40 8.13
CA SER A 80 -7.52 -0.86 8.22
C SER A 80 -6.83 -1.87 9.12
N GLY A 81 -7.57 -2.68 9.88
CA GLY A 81 -6.94 -3.65 10.79
C GLY A 81 -6.15 -4.76 10.08
N LEU A 82 -6.66 -5.32 8.98
CA LEU A 82 -6.03 -6.44 8.27
C LEU A 82 -5.51 -6.07 6.88
N TYR A 83 -6.30 -5.40 6.05
CA TYR A 83 -5.86 -5.10 4.68
C TYR A 83 -6.38 -3.80 4.09
N ILE A 84 -5.63 -3.24 3.15
CA ILE A 84 -6.10 -2.21 2.23
C ILE A 84 -5.82 -2.71 0.82
N LEU A 85 -6.87 -2.78 0.00
CA LEU A 85 -6.75 -3.14 -1.40
C LEU A 85 -7.10 -1.93 -2.27
N ASN A 86 -6.37 -1.77 -3.36
CA ASN A 86 -6.78 -0.94 -4.47
C ASN A 86 -6.78 -1.79 -5.75
N HIS A 87 -7.97 -1.93 -6.34
CA HIS A 87 -8.21 -2.82 -7.48
C HIS A 87 -7.97 -2.14 -8.84
N THR A 88 -7.74 -0.82 -8.89
CA THR A 88 -7.71 -0.06 -10.15
C THR A 88 -6.47 0.79 -10.32
N ALA A 89 -6.08 1.02 -11.58
CA ALA A 89 -4.95 1.84 -12.00
C ALA A 89 -5.15 3.36 -11.78
N TYR A 90 -5.87 3.74 -10.72
CA TYR A 90 -6.01 5.13 -10.30
C TYR A 90 -4.94 5.49 -9.25
N ASP A 91 -4.70 6.78 -9.14
CA ASP A 91 -3.67 7.35 -8.29
C ASP A 91 -4.12 7.41 -6.82
N TYR A 92 -3.16 7.21 -5.93
CA TYR A 92 -3.31 7.31 -4.48
C TYR A 92 -2.39 8.37 -3.94
N ASP A 93 -2.95 9.45 -3.40
CA ASP A 93 -2.17 10.52 -2.79
C ASP A 93 -2.38 10.49 -1.26
N GLY A 94 -1.45 9.89 -0.51
CA GLY A 94 -1.49 9.96 0.94
C GLY A 94 -0.95 8.75 1.70
N LEU A 95 -1.65 8.34 2.76
CA LEU A 95 -1.19 7.32 3.72
C LEU A 95 -2.12 6.12 3.74
N PHE A 96 -1.55 4.95 3.51
CA PHE A 96 -2.16 3.65 3.76
C PHE A 96 -1.51 2.99 4.98
N LEU A 97 -2.32 2.64 5.98
CA LEU A 97 -1.87 1.95 7.18
C LEU A 97 -2.74 0.70 7.39
N SER A 98 -2.13 -0.48 7.28
CA SER A 98 -2.80 -1.73 7.64
C SER A 98 -2.00 -2.59 8.60
N GLY A 99 -2.71 -3.39 9.42
CA GLY A 99 -2.05 -4.36 10.30
C GLY A 99 -1.56 -5.61 9.57
N GLY A 100 -1.94 -5.83 8.31
CA GLY A 100 -1.56 -7.00 7.52
C GLY A 100 -0.98 -6.65 6.17
N ILE A 101 -1.82 -6.47 5.16
CA ILE A 101 -1.40 -6.37 3.75
C ILE A 101 -1.96 -5.11 3.10
N ASN A 102 -1.10 -4.36 2.42
CA ASN A 102 -1.53 -3.38 1.42
C ASN A 102 -1.19 -3.92 0.03
N PHE A 103 -2.19 -4.01 -0.84
CA PHE A 103 -2.00 -4.42 -2.24
C PHE A 103 -2.67 -3.39 -3.15
N THR A 104 -1.98 -2.93 -4.19
CA THR A 104 -2.49 -1.86 -5.05
C THR A 104 -1.95 -2.03 -6.46
N ALA A 105 -2.84 -2.06 -7.46
CA ALA A 105 -2.46 -2.20 -8.87
C ALA A 105 -2.09 -0.86 -9.57
N GLY A 106 -2.31 0.27 -8.90
CA GLY A 106 -2.08 1.62 -9.46
C GLY A 106 -0.80 2.30 -8.97
N VAL A 107 -0.84 3.63 -8.98
CA VAL A 107 0.25 4.50 -8.55
C VAL A 107 -0.02 5.03 -7.14
N LEU A 108 0.98 4.97 -6.26
CA LEU A 108 0.96 5.66 -4.97
C LEU A 108 1.93 6.83 -4.95
N HIS A 109 1.45 8.01 -4.61
CA HIS A 109 2.22 9.14 -4.09
C HIS A 109 2.03 9.25 -2.58
N GLY A 110 3.00 8.77 -1.79
CA GLY A 110 2.92 8.90 -0.34
C GLY A 110 3.51 7.73 0.45
N ILE A 111 2.82 7.31 1.51
CA ILE A 111 3.35 6.35 2.50
C ILE A 111 2.44 5.13 2.58
N GLN A 112 3.06 3.96 2.61
CA GLN A 112 2.41 2.68 2.85
C GLN A 112 3.04 1.95 4.01
N ILE A 113 2.22 1.55 4.96
CA ILE A 113 2.63 0.84 6.16
C ILE A 113 1.75 -0.39 6.28
N ALA A 114 2.37 -1.56 6.35
CA ALA A 114 1.68 -2.85 6.50
C ALA A 114 2.37 -3.72 7.53
N GLY A 115 1.63 -4.51 8.31
CA GLY A 115 2.26 -5.44 9.25
C GLY A 115 3.05 -6.56 8.58
N ILE A 116 2.64 -6.99 7.39
CA ILE A 116 3.24 -8.12 6.66
C ILE A 116 3.81 -7.66 5.32
N MET A 117 2.99 -7.09 4.44
CA MET A 117 3.38 -6.86 3.05
C MET A 117 2.78 -5.58 2.47
N ASN A 118 3.60 -4.81 1.75
CA ASN A 118 3.13 -3.85 0.76
C ASN A 118 3.50 -4.38 -0.64
N SER A 119 2.58 -4.33 -1.60
CA SER A 119 2.83 -4.75 -2.98
C SER A 119 2.12 -3.87 -4.00
N LEU A 120 2.90 -3.08 -4.75
CA LEU A 120 2.41 -2.03 -5.64
C LEU A 120 2.97 -2.09 -7.06
N GLY A 121 2.21 -1.52 -8.01
CA GLY A 121 2.72 -1.19 -9.35
C GLY A 121 3.78 -0.09 -9.27
N GLU A 122 3.35 1.16 -9.08
CA GLU A 122 4.27 2.30 -8.99
C GLU A 122 4.20 2.99 -7.62
N VAL A 123 5.37 3.31 -7.07
CA VAL A 123 5.49 3.94 -5.75
C VAL A 123 6.38 5.17 -5.84
N TYR A 124 5.80 6.33 -5.54
CA TYR A 124 6.46 7.61 -5.36
C TYR A 124 6.39 7.98 -3.87
N GLY A 125 7.29 7.43 -3.07
CA GLY A 125 7.31 7.66 -1.63
C GLY A 125 7.89 6.52 -0.81
N THR A 126 7.26 6.17 0.32
CA THR A 126 7.85 5.24 1.30
C THR A 126 6.96 4.02 1.54
N GLN A 127 7.53 2.81 1.47
CA GLN A 127 6.88 1.59 1.93
C GLN A 127 7.59 1.04 3.17
N VAL A 128 6.82 0.70 4.19
CA VAL A 128 7.27 0.12 5.44
C VAL A 128 6.47 -1.14 5.69
N SER A 129 7.13 -2.29 5.81
CA SER A 129 6.45 -3.54 6.17
C SER A 129 7.22 -4.38 7.17
N GLY A 130 6.51 -5.30 7.84
CA GLY A 130 7.18 -6.26 8.71
C GLY A 130 7.98 -7.30 7.94
N VAL A 131 7.61 -7.61 6.69
CA VAL A 131 8.21 -8.74 5.95
C VAL A 131 8.62 -8.37 4.54
N PHE A 132 7.68 -7.96 3.68
CA PHE A 132 7.92 -7.76 2.24
C PHE A 132 7.48 -6.38 1.76
N ASN A 133 8.32 -5.68 0.99
CA ASN A 133 7.87 -4.60 0.12
C ASN A 133 8.17 -4.95 -1.33
N LEU A 134 7.17 -4.82 -2.19
CA LEU A 134 7.27 -5.08 -3.62
C LEU A 134 6.77 -3.86 -4.40
N ALA A 135 7.54 -3.44 -5.40
CA ALA A 135 7.16 -2.38 -6.33
C ALA A 135 7.64 -2.75 -7.75
N GLU A 136 6.83 -2.53 -8.79
CA GLU A 136 7.34 -2.61 -10.17
C GLU A 136 8.22 -1.40 -10.48
N THR A 137 7.78 -0.20 -10.09
CA THR A 137 8.58 1.03 -10.14
C THR A 137 8.65 1.67 -8.76
N LEU A 138 9.86 1.94 -8.28
CA LEU A 138 10.09 2.61 -6.99
C LEU A 138 10.83 3.93 -7.17
N ARG A 139 10.22 5.03 -6.74
CA ARG A 139 10.83 6.34 -6.53
C ARG A 139 10.71 6.76 -5.07
N GLY A 140 11.65 6.33 -4.24
CA GLY A 140 11.64 6.66 -2.81
C GLY A 140 12.34 5.62 -1.95
N ILE A 141 11.71 5.20 -0.85
CA ILE A 141 12.35 4.34 0.16
C ILE A 141 11.49 3.10 0.46
N GLN A 142 12.11 1.92 0.48
CA GLN A 142 11.50 0.72 1.06
C GLN A 142 12.26 0.30 2.33
N PHE A 143 11.50 0.01 3.38
CA PHE A 143 11.99 -0.58 4.62
C PHE A 143 11.19 -1.83 4.96
N SER A 144 11.82 -2.98 5.07
CA SER A 144 11.14 -4.20 5.50
C SER A 144 11.99 -5.05 6.43
N GLY A 145 11.32 -5.93 7.18
CA GLY A 145 12.00 -6.84 8.09
C GLY A 145 12.74 -7.97 7.39
N LEU A 146 12.39 -8.34 6.14
CA LEU A 146 13.06 -9.42 5.40
C LEU A 146 13.48 -9.03 3.98
N ILE A 147 12.54 -8.66 3.10
CA ILE A 147 12.82 -8.49 1.67
C ILE A 147 12.22 -7.20 1.12
N ASN A 148 13.02 -6.46 0.36
CA ASN A 148 12.57 -5.41 -0.54
C ASN A 148 12.85 -5.82 -1.98
N SER A 149 11.89 -5.58 -2.87
CA SER A 149 12.01 -5.83 -4.30
C SER A 149 11.48 -4.64 -5.09
N ALA A 150 12.27 -4.18 -6.06
CA ALA A 150 11.87 -3.15 -7.01
C ALA A 150 12.26 -3.53 -8.44
N GLY A 151 11.46 -3.19 -9.45
CA GLY A 151 11.88 -3.29 -10.85
C GLY A 151 12.78 -2.12 -11.23
N ASP A 152 12.16 -1.06 -11.75
CA ASP A 152 12.83 0.17 -12.19
C ASP A 152 12.74 1.27 -11.12
N GLY A 153 13.61 2.28 -11.22
CA GLY A 153 13.42 3.56 -10.53
C GLY A 153 14.65 4.08 -9.79
N ALA A 154 14.41 4.82 -8.71
CA ALA A 154 15.47 5.44 -7.93
C ALA A 154 15.12 5.57 -6.45
N GLY A 155 16.05 5.23 -5.55
CA GLY A 155 15.72 5.23 -4.14
C GLY A 155 16.67 4.55 -3.18
N GLY A 156 16.16 4.29 -1.98
CA GLY A 156 16.84 3.54 -0.92
C GLY A 156 16.07 2.28 -0.56
N MET A 157 16.76 1.16 -0.38
CA MET A 157 16.17 -0.07 0.15
C MET A 157 16.94 -0.55 1.37
N ILE A 158 16.21 -0.84 2.45
CA ILE A 158 16.75 -1.28 3.73
C ILE A 158 15.98 -2.53 4.16
N ALA A 159 16.62 -3.68 4.07
CA ALA A 159 16.12 -4.98 4.50
C ALA A 159 17.27 -5.99 4.49
N PRO A 160 17.17 -7.13 5.20
CA PRO A 160 18.14 -8.21 5.08
C PRO A 160 18.40 -8.65 3.62
N VAL A 161 17.40 -8.61 2.75
CA VAL A 161 17.52 -8.92 1.33
C VAL A 161 16.92 -7.78 0.50
N ASN A 162 17.71 -7.19 -0.40
CA ASN A 162 17.25 -6.19 -1.36
C ASN A 162 17.54 -6.68 -2.79
N VAL A 163 16.53 -6.66 -3.66
CA VAL A 163 16.64 -7.14 -5.03
C VAL A 163 16.09 -6.10 -5.99
N THR A 164 16.81 -5.84 -7.08
CA THR A 164 16.29 -5.08 -8.21
C THR A 164 16.51 -5.81 -9.52
N SER A 165 15.46 -5.91 -10.33
CA SER A 165 15.50 -6.59 -11.64
C SER A 165 15.57 -5.64 -12.84
N GLY A 166 15.32 -4.34 -12.65
CA GLY A 166 15.31 -3.34 -13.72
C GLY A 166 16.39 -2.26 -13.57
N GLU A 167 16.18 -1.14 -14.24
CA GLU A 167 17.01 0.05 -14.15
C GLU A 167 16.78 0.79 -12.83
N PHE A 168 17.49 0.37 -11.79
CA PHE A 168 17.39 0.97 -10.46
C PHE A 168 18.64 1.79 -10.07
N LYS A 169 18.45 3.03 -9.66
CA LYS A 169 19.54 3.90 -9.19
C LYS A 169 19.38 4.23 -7.72
N GLY A 170 20.35 3.84 -6.90
CA GLY A 170 20.34 4.26 -5.50
C GLY A 170 21.13 3.39 -4.56
N ILE A 171 20.64 3.33 -3.32
CA ILE A 171 21.34 2.72 -2.18
C ILE A 171 20.60 1.47 -1.73
N GLN A 172 21.33 0.37 -1.53
CA GLN A 172 20.81 -0.85 -0.92
C GLN A 172 21.61 -1.17 0.35
N ILE A 173 20.92 -1.37 1.47
CA ILE A 173 21.53 -1.71 2.76
C ILE A 173 20.89 -2.99 3.28
N GLY A 174 21.68 -4.05 3.43
CA GLY A 174 21.17 -5.38 3.77
C GLY A 174 22.25 -6.42 4.00
N LEU A 175 21.85 -7.66 4.28
CA LEU A 175 22.80 -8.78 4.27
C LEU A 175 23.11 -9.18 2.82
N PHE A 176 22.10 -9.19 1.97
CA PHE A 176 22.18 -9.53 0.55
C PHE A 176 21.59 -8.40 -0.30
N ASN A 177 22.38 -7.88 -1.22
CA ASN A 177 21.97 -6.84 -2.15
C ASN A 177 22.22 -7.34 -3.58
N TYR A 178 21.20 -7.31 -4.43
CA TYR A 178 21.28 -7.68 -5.84
C TYR A 178 20.72 -6.56 -6.72
N SER A 179 21.46 -6.24 -7.78
CA SER A 179 21.03 -5.31 -8.81
C SER A 179 21.71 -5.60 -10.15
N GLU A 180 20.97 -5.49 -11.25
CA GLU A 180 21.58 -5.59 -12.59
C GLU A 180 22.21 -4.27 -13.06
N THR A 181 22.13 -3.22 -12.23
CA THR A 181 22.64 -1.88 -12.51
C THR A 181 23.66 -1.42 -11.47
N TYR A 182 24.21 -0.21 -11.69
CA TYR A 182 25.19 0.40 -10.80
C TYR A 182 24.51 1.04 -9.59
N THR A 183 24.24 0.23 -8.58
CA THR A 183 23.76 0.67 -7.26
C THR A 183 24.89 0.71 -6.25
N PHE A 184 24.79 1.63 -5.28
CA PHE A 184 25.66 1.64 -4.12
C PHE A 184 25.10 0.67 -3.08
N GLN A 185 25.86 -0.37 -2.76
CA GLN A 185 25.39 -1.46 -1.92
C GLN A 185 26.28 -1.57 -0.67
N ILE A 186 25.64 -1.70 0.50
CA ILE A 186 26.30 -2.03 1.77
C ILE A 186 25.67 -3.32 2.29
N GLY A 187 26.49 -4.37 2.39
CA GLY A 187 26.04 -5.66 2.88
C GLY A 187 27.12 -6.74 2.90
N LEU A 188 26.76 -7.92 3.42
CA LEU A 188 27.66 -9.08 3.41
C LEU A 188 27.92 -9.56 1.98
N ILE A 189 26.88 -9.58 1.16
CA ILE A 189 26.93 -9.96 -0.26
C ILE A 189 26.31 -8.84 -1.08
N ASN A 190 27.12 -8.31 -2.01
CA ASN A 190 26.74 -7.21 -2.90
C ASN A 190 27.01 -7.64 -4.35
N ILE A 191 25.94 -7.85 -5.10
CA ILE A 191 25.98 -8.19 -6.51
C ILE A 191 25.38 -7.01 -7.28
N ASN A 192 26.21 -6.34 -8.05
CA ASN A 192 25.80 -5.27 -8.95
C ASN A 192 26.44 -5.45 -10.34
N ARG A 193 26.13 -4.55 -11.29
CA ARG A 193 26.69 -4.62 -12.65
C ARG A 193 28.22 -4.69 -12.68
N PHE A 194 28.89 -3.94 -11.80
CA PHE A 194 30.35 -3.94 -11.70
C PHE A 194 30.89 -5.32 -11.31
N THR A 195 30.30 -5.99 -10.31
CA THR A 195 30.69 -7.34 -9.90
C THR A 195 30.51 -8.35 -11.03
N LEU A 196 29.43 -8.23 -11.81
CA LEU A 196 29.15 -9.09 -12.97
C LEU A 196 30.18 -8.91 -14.08
N ASP A 197 30.49 -7.66 -14.45
CA ASP A 197 31.47 -7.36 -15.50
C ASP A 197 32.89 -7.87 -15.12
N CYS A 198 33.28 -7.77 -13.84
CA CYS A 198 34.55 -8.34 -13.35
C CYS A 198 34.61 -9.87 -13.48
N TRP A 199 33.49 -10.55 -13.24
CA TRP A 199 33.42 -12.01 -13.33
C TRP A 199 33.51 -12.48 -14.79
N GLU A 200 32.81 -11.82 -15.70
CA GLU A 200 32.88 -12.09 -17.15
C GLU A 200 34.31 -11.93 -17.67
N TRP A 201 35.00 -10.86 -17.27
CA TRP A 201 36.40 -10.64 -17.64
C TRP A 201 37.31 -11.76 -17.13
N LEU A 202 37.16 -12.17 -15.86
CA LEU A 202 37.96 -13.24 -15.27
C LEU A 202 37.69 -14.60 -15.96
N SER A 203 36.44 -14.92 -16.24
CA SER A 203 36.09 -16.16 -16.93
C SER A 203 36.67 -16.22 -18.33
N ASN A 204 36.67 -15.09 -19.05
CA ASN A 204 37.27 -15.01 -20.38
C ASN A 204 38.77 -15.25 -20.30
N LEU A 205 39.47 -14.65 -19.33
CA LEU A 205 40.91 -14.84 -19.12
C LEU A 205 41.28 -16.30 -18.81
N LEU A 206 40.48 -17.01 -17.99
CA LEU A 206 40.74 -18.41 -17.61
C LEU A 206 40.39 -19.42 -18.71
N SER A 207 39.62 -19.00 -19.71
CA SER A 207 39.21 -19.83 -20.84
C SER A 207 40.16 -19.75 -22.05
N MET A 208 41.16 -18.86 -22.00
CA MET A 208 42.25 -18.72 -22.97
C MET A 208 43.43 -19.63 -22.61
#